data_AF-A0A9W8UWW7-F1
#
_entry.id   AF-A0A9W8UWW7-F1
#
_cell.length_a   1.000
_cell.length_b   1.000
_cell.length_c   1.000
_cell.angle_alpha   90.00
_cell.angle_beta   90.00
_cell.angle_gamma   90.00
#
_symmetry.space_group_name_H-M   'P 1'
#
loop_
_entity.id
_entity.type
_entity.pdbx_description
1 polymer ?
#
loop_
_entity_poly.entity_id
_entity_poly.type
_entity_poly.pdbx_seq_one_letter_code
_entity_poly.pdbx_strand_id
1 'polypeptide(L)'
;MGHGHPYMKKKMLEQLDKAHLLNICAHNAGWGPFGEMMCMRFGYDKVTTASSGTESGDVACKIARKPPRVGSSYHGLGMGIWGLMDRSTQRSSYGLDGTSVLNFNPTTNKALEYLDLEGMRACLEEHHETVAAVIMECLHGTSRSSEDEIRYARGVYDLCKKYGVLFIADEVRQGAGQTGKLLSFYHCGEDMKPDIVTMGKSIMGGWYPQTFILGTKDVMSLVGPNACGYTFSRTPPALVAATSALEVIDNENLLERATQIREKWRAIGSS
;
A
#
# COMPACT_ATOMS: atom_id res chain seq x y z
N MET A 1 -19.76 -2.55 0.54
CA MET A 1 -19.49 -3.95 0.91
C MET A 1 -20.11 -4.32 2.25
N GLY A 2 -19.65 -3.79 3.39
CA GLY A 2 -20.27 -4.07 4.70
C GLY A 2 -20.11 -5.53 5.16
N HIS A 3 -20.70 -5.86 6.31
CA HIS A 3 -20.58 -7.20 6.90
C HIS A 3 -21.44 -8.23 6.16
N GLY A 4 -20.89 -9.43 5.95
CA GLY A 4 -21.66 -10.58 5.49
C GLY A 4 -22.22 -10.46 4.07
N HIS A 5 -21.58 -9.67 3.20
CA HIS A 5 -22.03 -9.44 1.83
C HIS A 5 -22.36 -10.76 1.09
N PRO A 6 -23.61 -10.97 0.63
CA PRO A 6 -24.09 -12.28 0.19
C PRO A 6 -23.33 -12.83 -1.03
N TYR A 7 -22.97 -11.95 -1.97
CA TYR A 7 -22.18 -12.32 -3.14
C TYR A 7 -20.79 -12.83 -2.76
N MET A 8 -20.07 -12.08 -1.92
CA MET A 8 -18.73 -12.46 -1.46
C MET A 8 -18.78 -13.72 -0.61
N LYS A 9 -19.78 -13.84 0.28
CA LYS A 9 -19.99 -15.05 1.10
C LYS A 9 -20.10 -16.30 0.22
N LYS A 10 -20.93 -16.23 -0.82
CA LYS A 10 -21.11 -17.33 -1.77
C LYS A 10 -19.78 -17.69 -2.45
N LYS A 11 -19.06 -16.71 -3.00
CA LYS A 11 -17.77 -16.92 -3.66
C LYS A 11 -16.73 -17.54 -2.72
N MET A 12 -16.68 -17.08 -1.47
CA MET A 12 -15.76 -17.62 -0.47
C MET A 12 -16.08 -19.06 -0.11
N LEU A 13 -17.36 -19.41 0.10
CA LEU A 13 -17.76 -20.79 0.37
C LEU A 13 -17.41 -21.73 -0.80
N GLU A 14 -17.74 -21.32 -2.03
CA GLU A 14 -17.40 -22.08 -3.26
C GLU A 14 -15.89 -22.32 -3.41
N GLN A 15 -15.05 -21.39 -2.93
CA GLN A 15 -13.60 -21.55 -2.95
C GLN A 15 -13.10 -22.45 -1.82
N LEU A 16 -13.68 -22.35 -0.63
CA LEU A 16 -13.30 -23.17 0.52
C LEU A 16 -13.62 -24.66 0.30
N ASP A 17 -14.67 -24.97 -0.47
CA ASP A 17 -14.98 -26.35 -0.89
C ASP A 17 -13.91 -26.94 -1.84
N LYS A 18 -13.08 -26.10 -2.46
CA LYS A 18 -12.05 -26.52 -3.42
C LYS A 18 -10.66 -26.58 -2.80
N ALA A 19 -10.21 -25.46 -2.22
CA ALA A 19 -8.86 -25.32 -1.67
C ALA A 19 -8.75 -24.07 -0.77
N HIS A 20 -8.02 -24.21 0.33
CA HIS A 20 -7.83 -23.18 1.35
C HIS A 20 -6.41 -22.63 1.41
N LEU A 21 -5.40 -23.50 1.54
CA LEU A 21 -3.99 -23.14 1.61
C LEU A 21 -3.19 -24.05 0.68
N LEU A 22 -2.24 -23.47 -0.04
CA LEU A 22 -1.32 -24.20 -0.89
C LEU A 22 0.09 -24.05 -0.31
N ASN A 23 0.88 -25.11 -0.39
CA ASN A 23 2.29 -25.05 -0.04
C ASN A 23 2.99 -24.00 -0.92
N ILE A 24 3.93 -23.22 -0.38
CA ILE A 24 4.67 -22.20 -1.15
C ILE A 24 5.42 -22.79 -2.35
N CYS A 25 5.77 -24.07 -2.29
CA CYS A 25 6.39 -24.83 -3.39
C CYS A 25 5.37 -25.27 -4.46
N ALA A 26 4.07 -25.20 -4.18
CA ALA A 26 3.01 -25.52 -5.12
C ALA A 26 2.56 -24.24 -5.85
N HIS A 27 2.39 -24.33 -7.16
CA HIS A 27 1.90 -23.22 -7.96
C HIS A 27 0.38 -23.09 -7.83
N ASN A 28 -0.10 -21.95 -7.34
CA ASN A 28 -1.51 -21.58 -7.44
C ASN A 28 -1.81 -21.16 -8.89
N ALA A 29 -2.54 -22.01 -9.64
CA ALA A 29 -2.91 -21.73 -11.03
C ALA A 29 -3.72 -20.43 -11.19
N GLY A 30 -4.45 -20.00 -10.14
CA GLY A 30 -5.18 -18.74 -10.16
C GLY A 30 -4.30 -17.49 -10.04
N TRP A 31 -3.03 -17.62 -9.64
CA TRP A 31 -2.15 -16.47 -9.42
C TRP A 31 -1.81 -15.70 -10.69
N GLY A 32 -1.58 -16.39 -11.81
CA GLY A 32 -1.27 -15.74 -13.09
C GLY A 32 -2.40 -14.82 -13.57
N PRO A 33 -3.62 -15.37 -13.79
CA PRO A 33 -4.77 -14.57 -14.18
C PRO A 33 -5.14 -13.47 -13.18
N PHE A 34 -5.05 -13.76 -11.87
CA PHE A 34 -5.28 -12.74 -10.85
C PHE A 34 -4.26 -11.61 -10.92
N GLY A 35 -2.98 -11.95 -11.11
CA GLY A 35 -1.90 -11.00 -11.22
C GLY A 35 -2.09 -10.06 -12.42
N GLU A 36 -2.46 -10.63 -13.56
CA GLU A 36 -2.81 -9.86 -14.77
C GLU A 36 -4.01 -8.93 -14.53
N MET A 37 -5.10 -9.43 -13.94
CA MET A 37 -6.27 -8.63 -13.58
C MET A 37 -5.89 -7.44 -12.69
N MET A 38 -5.11 -7.67 -11.63
CA MET A 38 -4.64 -6.61 -10.73
C MET A 38 -3.77 -5.59 -11.48
N CYS A 39 -2.81 -6.07 -12.28
CA CYS A 39 -1.92 -5.23 -13.06
C CYS A 39 -2.70 -4.33 -14.04
N MET A 40 -3.65 -4.90 -14.80
CA MET A 40 -4.52 -4.15 -15.69
C MET A 40 -5.42 -3.17 -14.95
N ARG A 41 -6.05 -3.60 -13.83
CA ARG A 41 -7.02 -2.78 -13.08
C ARG A 41 -6.39 -1.53 -12.47
N PHE A 42 -5.16 -1.64 -11.98
CA PHE A 42 -4.44 -0.57 -11.29
C PHE A 42 -3.33 0.06 -12.16
N GLY A 43 -3.15 -0.42 -13.39
CA GLY A 43 -2.19 0.09 -14.37
C GLY A 43 -0.72 -0.16 -14.02
N TYR A 44 -0.39 -1.26 -13.35
CA TYR A 44 0.98 -1.62 -12.94
C TYR A 44 1.47 -2.86 -13.68
N ASP A 45 2.78 -3.12 -13.65
CA ASP A 45 3.37 -4.23 -14.42
C ASP A 45 3.51 -5.52 -13.61
N LYS A 46 3.64 -5.40 -12.29
CA LYS A 46 3.87 -6.54 -11.39
C LYS A 46 3.11 -6.36 -10.09
N VAL A 47 2.69 -7.48 -9.52
CA VAL A 47 2.09 -7.57 -8.18
C VAL A 47 2.77 -8.66 -7.37
N THR A 48 2.97 -8.40 -6.08
CA THR A 48 3.29 -9.40 -5.06
C THR A 48 2.39 -9.19 -3.84
N THR A 49 2.53 -10.02 -2.82
CA THR A 49 1.57 -10.08 -1.72
C THR A 49 2.24 -10.21 -0.37
N ALA A 50 1.59 -9.69 0.66
CA ALA A 50 1.90 -9.92 2.06
C ALA A 50 0.60 -10.19 2.85
N SER A 51 0.68 -10.43 4.15
CA SER A 51 -0.49 -10.82 4.97
C SER A 51 -1.12 -9.65 5.72
N SER A 52 -0.37 -8.55 5.92
CA SER A 52 -0.83 -7.35 6.61
C SER A 52 -0.35 -6.05 5.96
N GLY A 53 -0.90 -4.92 6.39
CA GLY A 53 -0.46 -3.59 5.92
C GLY A 53 1.00 -3.30 6.27
N THR A 54 1.40 -3.63 7.51
CA THR A 54 2.78 -3.48 7.97
C THR A 54 3.75 -4.32 7.14
N GLU A 55 3.41 -5.58 6.86
CA GLU A 55 4.24 -6.43 5.99
C GLU A 55 4.28 -5.90 4.55
N SER A 56 3.22 -5.28 4.05
CA SER A 56 3.23 -4.65 2.72
C SER A 56 4.18 -3.45 2.65
N GLY A 57 4.13 -2.54 3.63
CA GLY A 57 5.09 -1.44 3.71
C GLY A 57 6.54 -1.94 3.81
N ASP A 58 6.74 -3.02 4.54
CA ASP A 58 8.04 -3.67 4.71
C ASP A 58 8.57 -4.28 3.41
N VAL A 59 7.71 -4.98 2.66
CA VAL A 59 8.03 -5.47 1.31
C VAL A 59 8.33 -4.32 0.36
N ALA A 60 7.58 -3.23 0.41
CA ALA A 60 7.80 -2.07 -0.46
C ALA A 60 9.17 -1.42 -0.17
N CYS A 61 9.50 -1.19 1.11
CA CYS A 61 10.82 -0.69 1.53
C CYS A 61 11.95 -1.64 1.12
N LYS A 62 11.72 -2.96 1.26
CA LYS A 62 12.66 -3.99 0.81
C LYS A 62 12.90 -3.91 -0.70
N ILE A 63 11.84 -3.80 -1.51
CA ILE A 63 11.97 -3.69 -2.97
C ILE A 63 12.76 -2.43 -3.36
N ALA A 64 12.47 -1.29 -2.73
CA ALA A 64 13.16 -0.04 -2.97
C ALA A 64 14.68 -0.11 -2.65
N ARG A 65 15.07 -0.84 -1.60
CA ARG A 65 16.46 -0.91 -1.13
C ARG A 65 17.32 -1.99 -1.79
N LYS A 66 16.74 -2.87 -2.62
CA LYS A 66 17.47 -3.92 -3.35
C LYS A 66 18.38 -4.81 -2.45
N PRO A 67 17.88 -5.40 -1.35
CA PRO A 67 18.75 -6.06 -0.39
C PRO A 67 19.33 -7.38 -0.92
N PRO A 68 20.48 -7.81 -0.35
CA PRO A 68 21.10 -9.08 -0.70
C PRO A 68 20.20 -10.27 -0.34
N ARG A 69 20.40 -11.39 -1.05
CA ARG A 69 19.71 -12.67 -0.80
C ARG A 69 19.84 -13.07 0.68
N VAL A 70 18.71 -13.28 1.34
CA VAL A 70 18.65 -13.89 2.68
C VAL A 70 18.85 -15.41 2.51
N GLY A 71 19.68 -16.03 3.36
CA GLY A 71 20.20 -17.41 3.22
C GLY A 71 19.15 -18.54 3.24
N SER A 72 19.62 -19.78 3.40
CA SER A 72 18.85 -21.02 3.19
C SER A 72 17.75 -21.34 4.21
N SER A 73 17.58 -20.52 5.25
CA SER A 73 16.54 -20.67 6.28
C SER A 73 15.47 -19.59 6.12
N TYR A 74 14.20 -19.98 6.22
CA TYR A 74 13.04 -19.09 6.03
C TYR A 74 12.28 -18.90 7.35
N HIS A 75 12.31 -17.67 7.87
CA HIS A 75 11.58 -17.25 9.08
C HIS A 75 10.66 -16.05 8.81
N GLY A 76 10.25 -15.89 7.54
CA GLY A 76 9.76 -14.62 7.01
C GLY A 76 10.90 -13.74 6.51
N LEU A 77 10.56 -12.74 5.67
CA LEU A 77 11.52 -11.86 4.99
C LEU A 77 11.23 -10.39 5.29
N GLY A 78 10.74 -10.11 6.50
CA GLY A 78 10.43 -8.76 6.95
C GLY A 78 11.66 -8.03 7.48
N MET A 79 11.80 -6.74 7.15
CA MET A 79 12.84 -5.83 7.64
C MET A 79 12.38 -4.97 8.83
N GLY A 80 11.07 -4.85 9.07
CA GLY A 80 10.47 -4.06 10.14
C GLY A 80 10.38 -2.56 9.80
N ILE A 81 9.16 -2.04 9.63
CA ILE A 81 8.91 -0.62 9.28
C ILE A 81 8.61 0.29 10.48
N TRP A 82 8.81 -0.20 11.71
CA TRP A 82 8.51 0.57 12.92
C TRP A 82 9.26 1.91 12.99
N GLY A 83 10.39 2.02 12.29
CA GLY A 83 11.16 3.26 12.12
C GLY A 83 10.39 4.42 11.46
N LEU A 84 9.34 4.15 10.66
CA LEU A 84 8.51 5.16 9.99
C LEU A 84 7.41 5.76 10.88
N MET A 85 6.98 5.05 11.92
CA MET A 85 5.87 5.48 12.76
C MET A 85 6.27 6.69 13.61
N ASP A 86 5.33 7.56 13.98
CA ASP A 86 5.61 8.69 14.87
C ASP A 86 6.33 8.26 16.16
N ARG A 87 7.26 9.10 16.62
CA ARG A 87 8.03 8.81 17.85
C ARG A 87 7.07 8.79 19.04
N SER A 88 6.93 7.62 19.65
CA SER A 88 6.23 7.44 20.93
C SER A 88 7.19 6.85 21.96
N THR A 89 6.95 7.11 23.24
CA THR A 89 7.74 6.52 24.34
C THR A 89 7.76 4.98 24.27
N GLN A 90 6.66 4.38 23.84
CA GLN A 90 6.54 2.93 23.64
C GLN A 90 7.55 2.43 22.60
N ARG A 91 7.67 3.09 21.44
CA ARG A 91 8.58 2.70 20.35
C ARG A 91 10.05 2.64 20.82
N SER A 92 10.55 3.70 21.46
CA SER A 92 11.96 3.74 21.90
C SER A 92 12.25 2.77 23.05
N SER A 93 11.27 2.47 23.92
CA SER A 93 11.43 1.47 24.99
C SER A 93 11.62 0.03 24.47
N TYR A 94 11.15 -0.29 23.26
CA TYR A 94 11.34 -1.60 22.64
C TYR A 94 12.63 -1.73 21.81
N GLY A 95 13.45 -0.67 21.71
CA GLY A 95 14.71 -0.70 20.96
C GLY A 95 14.54 -0.82 19.43
N LEU A 96 13.39 -0.37 18.90
CA LEU A 96 12.99 -0.51 17.50
C LEU A 96 13.40 0.69 16.62
N ASP A 97 14.32 1.53 17.10
CA ASP A 97 14.82 2.71 16.39
C ASP A 97 15.94 2.34 15.40
N GLY A 98 15.57 1.64 14.32
CA GLY A 98 16.48 1.38 13.20
C GLY A 98 16.81 2.68 12.44
N THR A 99 18.09 2.90 12.12
CA THR A 99 18.53 4.09 11.35
C THR A 99 18.32 3.98 9.84
N SER A 100 17.88 2.80 9.38
CA SER A 100 17.72 2.50 7.95
C SER A 100 16.33 2.81 7.40
N VAL A 101 15.43 3.27 8.27
CA VAL A 101 14.05 3.63 7.99
C VAL A 101 13.69 4.80 8.91
N LEU A 102 13.52 5.99 8.35
CA LEU A 102 13.47 7.24 9.11
C LEU A 102 12.21 8.04 8.78
N ASN A 103 11.67 8.74 9.79
CA ASN A 103 10.65 9.79 9.65
C ASN A 103 11.15 11.14 10.15
N PHE A 104 12.47 11.35 10.12
CA PHE A 104 13.12 12.59 10.53
C PHE A 104 14.28 12.92 9.58
N ASN A 105 14.63 14.21 9.49
CA ASN A 105 15.78 14.65 8.73
C ASN A 105 17.08 14.20 9.45
N PRO A 106 17.99 13.45 8.80
CA PRO A 106 19.20 12.91 9.45
C PRO A 106 20.12 13.95 10.06
N THR A 107 20.24 15.14 9.45
CA THR A 107 21.13 16.21 9.90
C THR A 107 20.55 16.99 11.07
N THR A 108 19.28 17.35 11.00
CA THR A 108 18.63 18.22 12.00
C THR A 108 17.94 17.45 13.12
N ASN A 109 17.70 16.14 12.93
CA ASN A 109 16.92 15.27 13.80
C ASN A 109 15.48 15.76 14.04
N LYS A 110 14.98 16.68 13.20
CA LYS A 110 13.59 17.13 13.21
C LYS A 110 12.71 16.13 12.47
N ALA A 111 11.52 15.87 13.01
CA ALA A 111 10.53 15.04 12.33
C ALA A 111 10.18 15.61 10.95
N LEU A 112 9.98 14.73 9.97
CA LEU A 112 9.41 15.08 8.68
C LEU A 112 7.89 15.04 8.84
N GLU A 113 7.33 16.16 9.28
CA GLU A 113 5.90 16.24 9.57
C GLU A 113 5.06 16.21 8.29
N TYR A 114 3.93 15.51 8.36
CA TYR A 114 2.95 15.53 7.29
C TYR A 114 2.44 16.97 7.09
N LEU A 115 2.25 17.38 5.83
CA LEU A 115 1.98 18.77 5.41
C LEU A 115 3.16 19.75 5.51
N ASP A 116 4.34 19.35 6.01
CA ASP A 116 5.56 20.17 5.92
C ASP A 116 6.35 19.87 4.64
N LEU A 117 5.89 20.43 3.52
CA LEU A 117 6.54 20.21 2.22
C LEU A 117 7.96 20.78 2.17
N GLU A 118 8.19 21.86 2.90
CA GLU A 118 9.48 22.55 2.94
C GLU A 118 10.52 21.73 3.71
N GLY A 119 10.13 21.16 4.85
CA GLY A 119 10.96 20.20 5.58
C GLY A 119 11.32 18.97 4.74
N MET A 120 10.35 18.41 4.00
CA MET A 120 10.60 17.32 3.06
C MET A 120 11.56 17.73 1.94
N ARG A 121 11.35 18.92 1.36
CA ARG A 121 12.22 19.46 0.31
C ARG A 121 13.66 19.60 0.77
N ALA A 122 13.88 20.22 1.93
CA ALA A 122 15.21 20.40 2.51
C ALA A 122 15.89 19.04 2.79
N CYS A 123 15.13 18.06 3.30
CA CYS A 123 15.67 16.73 3.57
C CYS A 123 16.08 16.00 2.29
N LEU A 124 15.24 16.00 1.25
CA LEU A 124 15.57 15.32 0.00
C LEU A 124 16.70 16.05 -0.75
N GLU A 125 16.71 17.38 -0.75
CA GLU A 125 17.80 18.16 -1.35
C GLU A 125 19.17 17.77 -0.77
N GLU A 126 19.26 17.60 0.55
CA GLU A 126 20.51 17.22 1.23
C GLU A 126 20.84 15.73 1.14
N HIS A 127 19.85 14.83 1.23
CA HIS A 127 20.09 13.39 1.48
C HIS A 127 19.70 12.46 0.33
N HIS A 128 19.15 12.94 -0.79
CA HIS A 128 18.58 12.10 -1.84
C HIS A 128 19.48 10.96 -2.34
N GLU A 129 20.80 11.17 -2.41
CA GLU A 129 21.75 10.13 -2.85
C GLU A 129 21.74 8.88 -1.95
N THR A 130 21.30 9.02 -0.70
CA THR A 130 21.22 7.94 0.29
C THR A 130 19.79 7.46 0.57
N VAL A 131 18.79 8.20 0.07
CA VAL A 131 17.36 7.91 0.28
C VAL A 131 16.85 7.07 -0.90
N ALA A 132 16.52 5.80 -0.64
CA ALA A 132 16.01 4.91 -1.67
C ALA A 132 14.56 5.24 -2.10
N ALA A 133 13.72 5.61 -1.13
CA ALA A 133 12.31 5.89 -1.36
C ALA A 133 11.70 6.78 -0.29
N VAL A 134 10.59 7.45 -0.65
CA VAL A 134 9.62 8.01 0.29
C VAL A 134 8.36 7.16 0.24
N ILE A 135 7.83 6.79 1.41
CA ILE A 135 6.56 6.09 1.57
C ILE A 135 5.60 6.95 2.38
N MET A 136 4.38 7.14 1.88
CA MET A 136 3.36 7.91 2.58
C MET A 136 1.95 7.53 2.15
N GLU A 137 0.99 7.74 3.06
CA GLU A 137 -0.42 7.79 2.68
C GLU A 137 -0.65 9.14 1.97
N CYS A 138 -1.13 9.12 0.72
CA CYS A 138 -1.33 10.36 -0.04
C CYS A 138 -2.42 11.25 0.57
N LEU A 139 -3.43 10.63 1.18
CA LEU A 139 -4.45 11.32 1.97
C LEU A 139 -4.48 10.68 3.36
N HIS A 140 -4.28 11.46 4.42
CA HIS A 140 -4.44 10.97 5.77
C HIS A 140 -5.93 10.98 6.16
N GLY A 141 -6.67 12.00 5.72
CA GLY A 141 -8.08 12.21 6.10
C GLY A 141 -8.24 12.77 7.52
N THR A 142 -7.14 13.20 8.14
CA THR A 142 -7.09 13.86 9.45
C THR A 142 -6.90 15.37 9.34
N SER A 143 -6.60 15.87 8.13
CA SER A 143 -6.44 17.29 7.86
C SER A 143 -7.79 18.02 7.89
N ARG A 144 -7.74 19.35 8.08
CA ARG A 144 -8.92 20.21 7.94
C ARG A 144 -9.38 20.35 6.49
N SER A 145 -8.47 20.22 5.53
CA SER A 145 -8.75 20.34 4.10
C SER A 145 -8.03 19.26 3.31
N SER A 146 -8.80 18.44 2.59
CA SER A 146 -8.25 17.46 1.65
C SER A 146 -7.41 18.11 0.54
N GLU A 147 -7.62 19.40 0.25
CA GLU A 147 -6.83 20.12 -0.75
C GLU A 147 -5.38 20.33 -0.30
N ASP A 148 -5.14 20.52 1.00
CA ASP A 148 -3.79 20.69 1.55
C ASP A 148 -3.02 19.37 1.44
N GLU A 149 -3.70 18.26 1.73
CA GLU A 149 -3.15 16.90 1.58
C GLU A 149 -2.81 16.59 0.13
N ILE A 150 -3.71 16.91 -0.79
CA ILE A 150 -3.50 16.74 -2.23
C ILE A 150 -2.27 17.54 -2.69
N ARG A 151 -2.17 18.81 -2.30
CA ARG A 151 -1.01 19.65 -2.67
C ARG A 151 0.28 19.13 -2.06
N TYR A 152 0.25 18.69 -0.81
CA TYR A 152 1.41 18.11 -0.14
C TYR A 152 1.87 16.82 -0.84
N ALA A 153 0.98 15.84 -1.04
CA ALA A 153 1.30 14.57 -1.68
C ALA A 153 1.83 14.76 -3.11
N ARG A 154 1.23 15.69 -3.88
CA ARG A 154 1.73 16.08 -5.20
C ARG A 154 3.16 16.65 -5.11
N GLY A 155 3.38 17.58 -4.20
CA GLY A 155 4.69 18.18 -4.00
C GLY A 155 5.76 17.16 -3.60
N VAL A 156 5.45 16.23 -2.70
CA VAL A 156 6.38 15.16 -2.32
C VAL A 156 6.70 14.25 -3.50
N TYR A 157 5.70 13.88 -4.30
CA TYR A 157 5.92 13.11 -5.52
C TYR A 157 6.83 13.85 -6.51
N ASP A 158 6.60 15.14 -6.74
CA ASP A 158 7.43 15.96 -7.63
C ASP A 158 8.88 16.05 -7.14
N LEU A 159 9.08 16.16 -5.83
CA LEU A 159 10.42 16.13 -5.22
C LEU A 159 11.10 14.76 -5.42
N CYS A 160 10.36 13.67 -5.23
CA CYS A 160 10.87 12.32 -5.47
C CYS A 160 11.32 12.16 -6.93
N LYS A 161 10.49 12.60 -7.89
CA LYS A 161 10.85 12.61 -9.31
C LYS A 161 12.07 13.48 -9.61
N LYS A 162 12.14 14.68 -9.04
CA LYS A 162 13.25 15.63 -9.22
C LYS A 162 14.58 15.04 -8.75
N TYR A 163 14.58 14.35 -7.61
CA TYR A 163 15.81 13.86 -6.99
C TYR A 163 16.11 12.38 -7.27
N GLY A 164 15.32 11.70 -8.11
CA GLY A 164 15.54 10.29 -8.45
C GLY A 164 15.25 9.32 -7.29
N VAL A 165 14.40 9.73 -6.35
CA VAL A 165 13.96 8.92 -5.21
C VAL A 165 12.65 8.22 -5.57
N LEU A 166 12.50 6.95 -5.22
CA LEU A 166 11.26 6.21 -5.51
C LEU A 166 10.11 6.74 -4.64
N PHE A 167 8.90 6.82 -5.21
CA PHE A 167 7.70 7.18 -4.46
C PHE A 167 6.79 5.98 -4.25
N ILE A 168 6.47 5.69 -2.99
CA ILE A 168 5.60 4.59 -2.58
C ILE A 168 4.31 5.17 -2.01
N ALA A 169 3.18 4.92 -2.66
CA ALA A 169 1.87 5.30 -2.15
C ALA A 169 1.30 4.20 -1.24
N ASP A 170 1.09 4.53 0.03
CA ASP A 170 0.38 3.66 0.97
C ASP A 170 -1.13 3.84 0.82
N GLU A 171 -1.75 2.88 0.12
CA GLU A 171 -3.18 2.83 -0.16
C GLU A 171 -3.88 1.78 0.73
N VAL A 172 -3.24 1.31 1.81
CA VAL A 172 -3.82 0.30 2.70
C VAL A 172 -5.08 0.83 3.39
N ARG A 173 -5.10 2.11 3.79
CA ARG A 173 -6.30 2.73 4.40
C ARG A 173 -7.23 3.36 3.38
N GLN A 174 -6.70 4.21 2.51
CA GLN A 174 -7.53 5.09 1.65
C GLN A 174 -7.77 4.54 0.24
N GLY A 175 -7.12 3.44 -0.12
CA GLY A 175 -7.33 2.77 -1.39
C GLY A 175 -8.65 1.99 -1.43
N ALA A 176 -8.83 1.26 -2.53
CA ALA A 176 -10.01 0.44 -2.79
C ALA A 176 -11.34 1.20 -2.64
N GLY A 177 -11.36 2.46 -3.07
CA GLY A 177 -12.60 3.25 -3.20
C GLY A 177 -13.01 4.09 -1.99
N GLN A 178 -12.25 4.08 -0.89
CA GLN A 178 -12.63 4.79 0.34
C GLN A 178 -12.81 6.30 0.15
N THR A 179 -12.07 6.90 -0.79
CA THR A 179 -12.09 8.34 -1.05
C THR A 179 -12.98 8.72 -2.24
N GLY A 180 -13.79 7.80 -2.75
CA GLY A 180 -14.58 7.97 -3.98
C GLY A 180 -13.78 7.78 -5.28
N LYS A 181 -12.45 7.62 -5.19
CA LYS A 181 -11.59 7.11 -6.27
C LYS A 181 -11.02 5.76 -5.87
N LEU A 182 -10.72 4.92 -6.86
CA LEU A 182 -10.22 3.57 -6.61
C LEU A 182 -8.89 3.57 -5.85
N LEU A 183 -7.97 4.45 -6.22
CA LEU A 183 -6.75 4.78 -5.49
C LEU A 183 -6.84 6.24 -5.04
N SER A 184 -6.45 6.54 -3.80
CA SER A 184 -6.55 7.89 -3.24
C SER A 184 -5.62 8.87 -3.93
N PHE A 185 -4.42 8.44 -4.38
CA PHE A 185 -3.48 9.31 -5.08
C PHE A 185 -4.03 9.82 -6.42
N TYR A 186 -5.08 9.21 -6.99
CA TYR A 186 -5.75 9.76 -8.18
C TYR A 186 -6.35 11.16 -7.95
N HIS A 187 -6.51 11.61 -6.70
CA HIS A 187 -6.88 13.00 -6.40
C HIS A 187 -5.72 13.98 -6.62
N CYS A 188 -4.48 13.50 -6.75
CA CYS A 188 -3.26 14.31 -6.84
C CYS A 188 -2.78 14.59 -8.28
N GLY A 189 -3.53 14.14 -9.29
CA GLY A 189 -3.21 14.35 -10.71
C GLY A 189 -3.20 13.05 -11.50
N GLU A 190 -3.56 13.11 -12.78
CA GLU A 190 -3.60 11.93 -13.67
C GLU A 190 -2.20 11.42 -14.05
N ASP A 191 -1.20 12.30 -14.01
CA ASP A 191 0.21 12.00 -14.28
C ASP A 191 0.95 11.42 -13.07
N MET A 192 0.33 11.43 -11.88
CA MET A 192 0.94 10.88 -10.68
C MET A 192 0.95 9.36 -10.76
N LYS A 193 2.13 8.78 -10.96
CA LYS A 193 2.34 7.33 -11.03
C LYS A 193 3.39 6.91 -9.99
N PRO A 194 2.96 6.55 -8.76
CA PRO A 194 3.86 5.97 -7.77
C PRO A 194 4.65 4.79 -8.34
N ASP A 195 5.88 4.62 -7.90
CA ASP A 195 6.73 3.50 -8.31
C ASP A 195 6.23 2.18 -7.71
N ILE A 196 5.69 2.26 -6.49
CA ILE A 196 5.08 1.16 -5.76
C ILE A 196 3.77 1.65 -5.11
N VAL A 197 2.77 0.77 -5.04
CA VAL A 197 1.53 0.98 -4.29
C VAL A 197 1.32 -0.20 -3.35
N THR A 198 1.07 0.07 -2.07
CA THR A 198 0.65 -0.96 -1.10
C THR A 198 -0.85 -0.89 -0.88
N MET A 199 -1.52 -2.04 -0.84
CA MET A 199 -2.97 -2.13 -0.73
C MET A 199 -3.38 -3.22 0.25
N GLY A 200 -4.45 -2.98 0.98
CA GLY A 200 -4.96 -3.91 1.99
C GLY A 200 -6.36 -3.54 2.45
N LYS A 201 -6.74 -4.00 3.65
CA LYS A 201 -8.04 -3.72 4.28
C LYS A 201 -9.22 -3.94 3.31
N SER A 202 -9.78 -2.86 2.77
CA SER A 202 -11.01 -2.87 1.99
C SER A 202 -10.90 -3.61 0.66
N ILE A 203 -9.70 -3.73 0.07
CA ILE A 203 -9.57 -4.56 -1.14
C ILE A 203 -9.93 -6.03 -0.88
N MET A 204 -9.85 -6.49 0.36
CA MET A 204 -10.24 -7.86 0.72
C MET A 204 -11.73 -7.99 1.09
N GLY A 205 -12.47 -6.88 1.09
CA GLY A 205 -13.86 -6.80 1.55
C GLY A 205 -14.11 -7.32 2.97
N GLY A 206 -13.07 -7.46 3.79
CA GLY A 206 -13.14 -8.02 5.14
C GLY A 206 -13.24 -9.56 5.22
N TRP A 207 -13.03 -10.27 4.11
CA TRP A 207 -13.20 -11.74 4.06
C TRP A 207 -11.92 -12.55 4.27
N TYR A 208 -10.75 -11.96 4.01
CA TYR A 208 -9.48 -12.66 4.14
C TYR A 208 -8.32 -11.68 4.43
N PRO A 209 -7.39 -12.00 5.35
CA PRO A 209 -6.25 -11.14 5.65
C PRO A 209 -5.16 -11.30 4.59
N GLN A 210 -5.12 -10.37 3.63
CA GLN A 210 -4.03 -10.28 2.66
C GLN A 210 -3.88 -8.85 2.16
N THR A 211 -2.67 -8.54 1.71
CA THR A 211 -2.30 -7.26 1.12
C THR A 211 -1.55 -7.47 -0.19
N PHE A 212 -1.54 -6.44 -1.02
CA PHE A 212 -0.96 -6.45 -2.36
C PHE A 212 0.02 -5.29 -2.49
N ILE A 213 1.14 -5.57 -3.15
CA ILE A 213 2.16 -4.60 -3.48
C ILE A 213 2.27 -4.61 -5.00
N LEU A 214 1.83 -3.54 -5.64
CA LEU A 214 1.93 -3.34 -7.08
C LEU A 214 3.06 -2.37 -7.39
N GLY A 215 3.73 -2.53 -8.53
CA GLY A 215 4.75 -1.58 -8.93
C GLY A 215 5.16 -1.70 -10.39
N THR A 216 5.97 -0.75 -10.82
CA THR A 216 6.53 -0.74 -12.18
C THR A 216 7.51 -1.89 -12.39
N LYS A 217 7.66 -2.33 -13.63
CA LYS A 217 8.54 -3.45 -13.99
C LYS A 217 9.96 -3.21 -13.52
N ASP A 218 10.49 -2.00 -13.71
CA ASP A 218 11.89 -1.69 -13.41
C ASP A 218 12.17 -1.79 -11.91
N VAL A 219 11.26 -1.30 -11.08
CA VAL A 219 11.38 -1.31 -9.61
C VAL A 219 11.13 -2.71 -9.05
N MET A 220 10.05 -3.36 -9.48
CA MET A 220 9.68 -4.70 -9.00
C MET A 220 10.65 -5.80 -9.48
N SER A 221 11.49 -5.52 -10.48
CA SER A 221 12.54 -6.43 -10.95
C SER A 221 13.89 -6.25 -10.23
N LEU A 222 14.01 -5.28 -9.32
CA LEU A 222 15.21 -5.10 -8.49
C LEU A 222 15.44 -6.28 -7.54
N VAL A 223 14.37 -7.00 -7.18
CA VAL A 223 14.42 -8.18 -6.33
C VAL A 223 14.21 -9.46 -7.14
N GLY A 224 14.93 -10.52 -6.77
CA GLY A 224 14.85 -11.81 -7.45
C GLY A 224 13.58 -12.61 -7.08
N PRO A 225 13.33 -13.75 -7.77
CA PRO A 225 12.28 -14.67 -7.40
C PRO A 225 12.37 -15.07 -5.92
N ASN A 226 11.23 -15.18 -5.25
CA ASN A 226 11.10 -15.54 -3.83
C ASN A 226 11.75 -14.57 -2.82
N ALA A 227 12.26 -13.41 -3.25
CA ALA A 227 12.73 -12.37 -2.35
C ALA A 227 11.60 -11.76 -1.49
N CYS A 228 10.35 -11.91 -1.95
CA CYS A 228 9.14 -11.58 -1.22
C CYS A 228 8.28 -12.84 -1.17
N GLY A 229 8.15 -13.44 0.02
CA GLY A 229 7.37 -14.65 0.24
C GLY A 229 6.81 -14.64 1.65
N TYR A 230 5.53 -15.02 1.77
CA TYR A 230 4.81 -15.21 3.03
C TYR A 230 4.03 -16.52 2.95
N THR A 231 3.86 -17.19 4.10
CA THR A 231 3.19 -18.50 4.18
C THR A 231 1.73 -18.43 3.70
N PHE A 232 1.02 -17.37 4.06
CA PHE A 232 -0.38 -17.15 3.70
C PHE A 232 -0.56 -16.24 2.47
N SER A 233 0.48 -16.09 1.66
CA SER A 233 0.44 -15.24 0.46
C SER A 233 -0.04 -16.04 -0.76
N ARG A 234 -0.85 -15.40 -1.61
CA ARG A 234 -1.36 -15.96 -2.89
C ARG A 234 -2.22 -17.21 -2.69
N THR A 235 -2.96 -17.29 -1.58
CA THR A 235 -3.88 -18.43 -1.34
C THR A 235 -5.13 -18.30 -2.20
N PRO A 236 -5.77 -19.42 -2.61
CA PRO A 236 -6.99 -19.35 -3.40
C PRO A 236 -8.11 -18.51 -2.77
N PRO A 237 -8.40 -18.61 -1.46
CA PRO A 237 -9.39 -17.74 -0.81
C PRO A 237 -9.04 -16.25 -0.88
N ALA A 238 -7.75 -15.89 -0.80
CA ALA A 238 -7.34 -14.49 -0.92
C ALA A 238 -7.62 -13.92 -2.32
N LEU A 239 -7.32 -14.69 -3.37
CA LEU A 239 -7.57 -14.25 -4.75
C LEU A 239 -9.07 -14.04 -4.99
N VAL A 240 -9.91 -14.95 -4.47
CA VAL A 240 -11.37 -14.85 -4.58
C VAL A 240 -11.94 -13.71 -3.75
N ALA A 241 -11.46 -13.50 -2.52
CA ALA A 241 -11.87 -12.38 -1.68
C ALA A 241 -11.57 -11.03 -2.36
N ALA A 242 -10.35 -10.85 -2.88
CA ALA A 242 -9.97 -9.62 -3.57
C ALA A 242 -10.75 -9.40 -4.87
N THR A 243 -10.88 -10.45 -5.70
CA THR A 243 -11.63 -10.35 -6.97
C THR A 243 -13.09 -10.01 -6.71
N SER A 244 -13.75 -10.71 -5.78
CA SER A 244 -15.16 -10.46 -5.47
C SER A 244 -15.40 -9.10 -4.81
N ALA A 245 -14.43 -8.55 -4.07
CA ALA A 245 -14.52 -7.20 -3.52
C ALA A 245 -14.48 -6.15 -4.64
N LEU A 246 -13.58 -6.31 -5.61
CA LEU A 246 -13.48 -5.43 -6.78
C LEU A 246 -14.75 -5.51 -7.64
N GLU A 247 -15.28 -6.70 -7.87
CA GLU A 247 -16.55 -6.89 -8.57
C GLU A 247 -17.71 -6.19 -7.84
N VAL A 248 -17.75 -6.22 -6.51
CA VAL A 248 -18.78 -5.50 -5.75
C VAL A 248 -18.60 -3.98 -5.84
N ILE A 249 -17.35 -3.48 -5.83
CA ILE A 249 -17.08 -2.05 -6.04
C ILE A 249 -17.66 -1.59 -7.38
N ASP A 250 -17.45 -2.38 -8.43
CA ASP A 250 -17.90 -2.06 -9.79
C ASP A 250 -19.42 -2.24 -9.94
N ASN A 251 -19.97 -3.41 -9.58
CA ASN A 251 -21.38 -3.75 -9.80
C ASN A 251 -22.35 -2.89 -8.96
N GLU A 252 -21.93 -2.44 -7.78
CA GLU A 252 -22.76 -1.60 -6.91
C GLU A 252 -22.44 -0.10 -7.01
N ASN A 253 -21.59 0.29 -7.98
CA ASN A 253 -21.15 1.68 -8.17
C ASN A 253 -20.67 2.33 -6.86
N LEU A 254 -19.86 1.61 -6.08
CA LEU A 254 -19.52 2.03 -4.72
C LEU A 254 -18.69 3.33 -4.69
N LEU A 255 -17.92 3.61 -5.73
CA LEU A 255 -17.12 4.83 -5.85
C LEU A 255 -18.02 6.08 -5.92
N GLU A 256 -19.03 6.03 -6.79
CA GLU A 256 -20.00 7.11 -6.92
C GLU A 256 -20.84 7.26 -5.65
N ARG A 257 -21.29 6.13 -5.09
CA ARG A 257 -22.04 6.13 -3.83
C ARG A 257 -21.23 6.72 -2.67
N ALA A 258 -19.93 6.44 -2.60
CA ALA A 258 -19.05 7.03 -1.57
C ALA A 258 -19.00 8.56 -1.70
N THR A 259 -18.93 9.07 -2.93
CA THR A 259 -18.94 10.51 -3.22
C THR A 259 -20.27 11.15 -2.82
N GLN A 260 -21.40 10.56 -3.22
CA GLN A 260 -22.75 11.04 -2.87
C GLN A 260 -22.98 11.05 -1.34
N ILE A 261 -22.51 10.01 -0.64
CA ILE A 261 -22.61 9.95 0.84
C ILE A 261 -21.76 11.06 1.47
N ARG A 262 -20.54 11.27 0.98
CA ARG A 262 -19.66 12.35 1.48
C ARG A 262 -20.31 13.72 1.34
N GLU A 263 -20.96 14.01 0.22
CA GLU A 263 -21.67 15.29 0.00
C GLU A 263 -22.82 15.48 1.01
N LYS A 264 -23.62 14.43 1.24
CA LYS A 264 -24.68 14.45 2.25
C LYS A 264 -24.12 14.68 3.66
N TRP A 265 -23.00 14.04 4.01
CA TRP A 265 -22.33 14.23 5.29
C TRP A 265 -21.81 15.67 5.47
N ARG A 266 -21.23 16.25 4.42
CA ARG A 266 -20.78 17.66 4.44
C ARG A 266 -21.92 18.63 4.63
N ALA A 267 -23.06 18.39 3.99
CA ALA A 267 -24.25 19.23 4.15
C ALA A 267 -24.76 19.25 5.59
N ILE A 268 -24.65 18.12 6.32
CA ILE A 268 -25.04 18.02 7.74
C ILE A 268 -24.00 18.67 8.67
N GLY A 269 -22.71 18.52 8.38
CA GLY A 269 -21.65 19.09 9.21
C GLY A 269 -21.44 20.61 9.04
N SER A 270 -22.11 21.22 8.07
CA SER A 270 -22.05 22.67 7.77
C SER A 270 -23.27 23.44 8.30
N SER A 271 -24.19 22.75 9.00
CA SER A 271 -25.34 23.32 9.71
C SER A 271 -25.12 23.27 11.22
#